data_AF-A0A291GV28-F1
#
_entry.id   AF-A0A291GV28-F1
#
_cell.length_a   1.000
_cell.length_b   1.000
_cell.length_c   1.000
_cell.angle_alpha   90.00
_cell.angle_beta   90.00
_cell.angle_gamma   90.00
#
_symmetry.space_group_name_H-M   'P 1'
#
loop_
_entity.id
_entity.type
_entity.pdbx_description
1 polymer ?
#
loop_
_entity_poly.entity_id
_entity_poly.type
_entity_poly.pdbx_seq_one_letter_code
_entity_poly.pdbx_strand_id
1 'polypeptide(L)'
;MSGRRSGNSVPQDPAGILALHRAEEDADGILQARVAALLGAPAADVLVGRSCPRCGSSEHGRPWARRRGARREVFVSLSRCGEHLMTAVSEDGPVGVDLEAIAAVGRAWDPQLTLHPSERAAAEQAGPRELAALWARKEAVLKFLGTGLETPMSAVRLADHHVVDVAAPPGHVAALARR
;
A
#
# COMPACT_ATOMS: atom_id res chain seq x y z
N MET A 1 23.22 -33.52 13.56
CA MET A 1 23.01 -32.75 12.32
C MET A 1 21.72 -31.96 12.46
N SER A 2 21.81 -30.70 12.89
CA SER A 2 20.66 -29.82 13.11
C SER A 2 20.75 -28.67 12.11
N GLY A 3 19.81 -28.63 11.17
CA GLY A 3 19.73 -27.62 10.11
C GLY A 3 19.27 -26.28 10.69
N ARG A 4 20.07 -25.25 10.47
CA ARG A 4 19.74 -23.86 10.82
C ARG A 4 18.56 -23.41 9.96
N ARG A 5 17.51 -22.90 10.59
CA ARG A 5 16.46 -22.13 9.92
C ARG A 5 17.09 -20.82 9.47
N SER A 6 17.25 -20.62 8.17
CA SER A 6 17.58 -19.31 7.59
C SER A 6 16.37 -18.40 7.79
N GLY A 7 16.45 -17.53 8.80
CA GLY A 7 15.52 -16.43 8.94
C GLY A 7 15.72 -15.47 7.77
N ASN A 8 14.75 -15.42 6.85
CA ASN A 8 14.64 -14.32 5.90
C ASN A 8 14.37 -13.06 6.71
N SER A 9 15.41 -12.26 6.92
CA SER A 9 15.29 -10.95 7.53
C SER A 9 14.61 -10.04 6.51
N VAL A 10 13.37 -9.67 6.79
CA VAL A 10 12.68 -8.59 6.08
C VAL A 10 13.48 -7.30 6.31
N PRO A 11 13.86 -6.54 5.27
CA PRO A 11 14.59 -5.29 5.43
C PRO A 11 13.83 -4.32 6.34
N GLN A 12 14.55 -3.65 7.24
CA GLN A 12 13.96 -2.82 8.28
C GLN A 12 13.28 -1.58 7.71
N ASP A 13 12.05 -1.37 8.15
CA ASP A 13 11.30 -0.12 8.04
C ASP A 13 11.72 0.81 9.19
N PRO A 14 12.52 1.86 8.94
CA PRO A 14 13.14 2.65 10.00
C PRO A 14 12.13 3.50 10.80
N ALA A 15 10.85 3.57 10.40
CA ALA A 15 9.82 4.36 11.07
C ALA A 15 8.63 3.55 11.59
N GLY A 16 8.58 2.23 11.37
CA GLY A 16 7.42 1.41 11.76
C GLY A 16 6.13 1.69 10.96
N ILE A 17 6.22 2.44 9.85
CA ILE A 17 5.14 2.74 8.92
C ILE A 17 4.66 1.47 8.19
N LEU A 18 5.55 0.64 7.67
CA LEU A 18 5.28 -0.52 6.84
C LEU A 18 5.39 -1.85 7.59
N ALA A 19 4.50 -2.79 7.27
CA ALA A 19 4.70 -4.20 7.61
C ALA A 19 4.05 -5.10 6.57
N LEU A 20 4.68 -6.25 6.38
CA LEU A 20 4.23 -7.32 5.50
C LEU A 20 3.68 -8.47 6.34
N HIS A 21 2.52 -8.96 5.94
CA HIS A 21 1.77 -10.03 6.59
C HIS A 21 1.31 -11.04 5.54
N ARG A 22 0.71 -12.13 6.01
CA ARG A 22 0.03 -13.10 5.15
C ARG A 22 -1.37 -12.62 4.80
N ALA A 23 -1.81 -12.87 3.58
CA ALA A 23 -3.12 -12.41 3.10
C ALA A 23 -4.31 -13.14 3.76
N GLU A 24 -4.07 -14.37 4.26
CA GLU A 24 -5.04 -15.18 5.00
C GLU A 24 -5.31 -14.70 6.43
N GLU A 25 -4.44 -13.84 6.97
CA GLU A 25 -4.64 -13.24 8.28
C GLU A 25 -5.77 -12.21 8.26
N ASP A 26 -6.43 -12.02 9.40
CA ASP A 26 -7.47 -11.00 9.56
C ASP A 26 -6.87 -9.60 9.40
N ALA A 27 -7.18 -8.96 8.27
CA ALA A 27 -6.65 -7.66 7.94
C ALA A 27 -7.13 -6.56 8.89
N ASP A 28 -8.34 -6.69 9.45
CA ASP A 28 -8.87 -5.70 10.38
C ASP A 28 -8.17 -5.85 11.74
N GLY A 29 -7.98 -7.08 12.23
CA GLY A 29 -7.15 -7.37 13.40
C GLY A 29 -5.69 -6.91 13.24
N ILE A 30 -5.07 -7.15 12.08
CA ILE A 30 -3.72 -6.63 11.76
C ILE A 30 -3.72 -5.11 11.82
N LEU A 31 -4.66 -4.46 11.16
CA LEU A 31 -4.73 -3.00 11.12
C LEU A 31 -4.92 -2.41 12.51
N GLN A 32 -5.79 -3.02 13.33
CA GLN A 32 -6.02 -2.64 14.71
C GLN A 32 -4.73 -2.73 15.52
N ALA A 33 -4.01 -3.84 15.42
CA ALA A 33 -2.74 -4.05 16.12
C ALA A 33 -1.65 -3.06 15.66
N ARG A 34 -1.52 -2.82 14.35
CA ARG A 34 -0.56 -1.86 13.79
C ARG A 34 -0.80 -0.44 14.30
N VAL A 35 -2.06 -0.01 14.32
CA VAL A 35 -2.43 1.32 14.80
C VAL A 35 -2.30 1.43 16.31
N ALA A 36 -2.65 0.38 17.06
CA ALA A 36 -2.45 0.34 18.51
C ALA A 36 -0.97 0.48 18.88
N ALA A 37 -0.08 -0.22 18.18
CA ALA A 37 1.36 -0.12 18.37
C ALA A 37 1.88 1.29 18.05
N LEU A 38 1.43 1.88 16.93
CA LEU A 38 1.81 3.25 16.55
C LEU A 38 1.42 4.26 17.65
N LEU A 39 0.20 4.15 18.18
CA LEU A 39 -0.34 5.08 19.19
C LEU A 39 0.15 4.79 20.61
N GLY A 40 0.89 3.71 20.84
CA GLY A 40 1.22 3.25 22.19
C GLY A 40 -0.02 2.93 23.05
N ALA A 41 -1.09 2.41 22.45
CA ALA A 41 -2.39 2.19 23.08
C ALA A 41 -2.80 0.70 23.09
N PRO A 42 -3.73 0.27 23.96
CA PRO A 42 -4.32 -1.06 23.88
C PRO A 42 -5.08 -1.28 22.57
N ALA A 43 -5.00 -2.47 21.97
CA ALA A 43 -5.73 -2.78 20.74
C ALA A 43 -7.25 -2.61 20.87
N ALA A 44 -7.82 -2.90 22.04
CA ALA A 44 -9.26 -2.70 22.33
C ALA A 44 -9.73 -1.23 22.26
N ASP A 45 -8.78 -0.29 22.39
CA ASP A 45 -9.04 1.14 22.22
C ASP A 45 -9.01 1.58 20.76
N VAL A 46 -8.64 0.71 19.82
CA VAL A 46 -8.57 1.05 18.39
C VAL A 46 -9.79 0.47 17.67
N LEU A 47 -10.47 1.34 16.94
CA LEU A 47 -11.55 1.00 16.04
C LEU A 47 -11.00 0.97 14.62
N VAL A 48 -11.42 -0.02 13.84
CA VAL A 48 -11.07 -0.17 12.42
C VAL A 48 -12.32 -0.48 11.62
N GLY A 49 -12.26 -0.25 10.31
CA GLY A 49 -13.28 -0.71 9.38
C GLY A 49 -13.02 -0.22 7.97
N ARG A 50 -14.06 -0.29 7.15
CA ARG A 50 -14.04 0.21 5.77
C ARG A 50 -15.18 1.16 5.52
N SER A 51 -15.00 2.03 4.54
CA SER A 51 -16.05 2.87 4.01
C SER A 51 -15.89 3.01 2.50
N CYS A 52 -16.94 2.62 1.77
CA CYS A 52 -17.01 2.90 0.35
C CYS A 52 -17.78 4.21 0.10
N PRO A 53 -17.15 5.25 -0.46
CA PRO A 53 -17.84 6.52 -0.76
C PRO A 53 -18.89 6.37 -1.87
N ARG A 54 -18.83 5.30 -2.68
CA ARG A 54 -19.73 5.09 -3.81
C ARG A 54 -21.07 4.46 -3.42
N CYS A 55 -21.06 3.45 -2.55
CA CYS A 55 -22.26 2.69 -2.19
C CYS A 55 -22.59 2.72 -0.70
N GLY A 56 -21.74 3.33 0.13
CA GLY A 56 -21.92 3.38 1.58
C GLY A 56 -21.60 2.07 2.32
N SER A 57 -21.13 1.01 1.62
CA SER A 57 -20.80 -0.27 2.24
C SER A 57 -19.63 -0.15 3.23
N SER A 58 -19.74 -0.90 4.32
CA SER A 58 -18.65 -1.14 5.29
C SER A 58 -17.91 -2.45 5.04
N GLU A 59 -18.31 -3.23 4.04
CA GLU A 59 -17.64 -4.50 3.65
C GLU A 59 -16.44 -4.24 2.73
N HIS A 60 -16.44 -3.11 2.01
CA HIS A 60 -15.38 -2.74 1.10
C HIS A 60 -15.11 -1.23 1.11
N GLY A 61 -14.14 -0.81 0.30
CA GLY A 61 -13.73 0.59 0.18
C GLY A 61 -12.49 0.90 1.00
N ARG A 62 -12.30 2.18 1.28
CA ARG A 62 -11.11 2.70 1.93
C ARG A 62 -11.08 2.20 3.39
N PRO A 63 -9.94 1.66 3.85
CA PRO A 63 -9.75 1.32 5.25
C PRO A 63 -9.63 2.60 6.10
N TRP A 64 -10.18 2.56 7.30
CA TRP A 64 -10.04 3.62 8.30
C TRP A 64 -9.67 3.01 9.65
N ALA A 65 -8.97 3.79 10.47
CA ALA A 65 -8.64 3.42 11.84
C ALA A 65 -8.67 4.64 12.74
N ARG A 66 -9.12 4.48 13.98
CA ARG A 66 -9.26 5.57 14.94
C ARG A 66 -9.20 5.07 16.37
N ARG A 67 -8.52 5.80 17.26
CA ARG A 67 -8.62 5.56 18.70
C ARG A 67 -10.02 5.92 19.20
N ARG A 68 -10.60 5.10 20.07
CA ARG A 68 -11.89 5.34 20.73
C ARG A 68 -11.86 6.71 21.42
N GLY A 69 -12.87 7.54 21.15
CA GLY A 69 -12.95 8.91 21.66
C GLY A 69 -12.09 9.95 20.92
N ALA A 70 -11.20 9.55 20.01
CA ALA A 70 -10.48 10.50 19.17
C ALA A 70 -11.39 11.09 18.08
N ARG A 71 -11.15 12.36 17.72
CA ARG A 71 -11.87 13.04 16.62
C ARG A 71 -11.25 12.76 15.25
N ARG A 72 -9.94 12.50 15.19
CA ARG A 72 -9.17 12.29 13.96
C ARG A 72 -8.85 10.82 13.77
N GLU A 73 -8.93 10.37 12.52
CA GLU A 73 -8.45 9.05 12.11
C GLU A 73 -6.91 9.04 12.06
N VAL A 74 -6.36 7.84 12.23
CA VAL A 74 -4.97 7.52 11.87
C VAL A 74 -4.94 7.23 10.38
N PHE A 75 -3.89 7.70 9.69
CA PHE A 75 -3.76 7.46 8.27
C PHE A 75 -3.29 6.02 8.05
N VAL A 76 -4.04 5.29 7.23
CA VAL A 76 -3.79 3.88 6.98
C VAL A 76 -3.95 3.55 5.50
N SER A 77 -3.17 2.59 5.03
CA SER A 77 -3.28 2.05 3.68
C SER A 77 -2.92 0.56 3.69
N LEU A 78 -3.56 -0.20 2.81
CA LEU A 78 -3.35 -1.64 2.68
C LEU A 78 -3.26 -2.01 1.20
N SER A 79 -2.40 -2.99 0.87
CA SER A 79 -2.38 -3.63 -0.44
C SER A 79 -2.25 -5.14 -0.30
N ARG A 80 -3.01 -5.87 -1.12
CA ARG A 80 -3.00 -7.33 -1.14
C ARG A 80 -2.55 -7.80 -2.51
N CYS A 81 -1.60 -8.73 -2.54
CA CYS A 81 -1.16 -9.37 -3.76
C CYS A 81 -0.79 -10.82 -3.51
N GLY A 82 -1.57 -11.74 -4.09
CA GLY A 82 -1.46 -13.17 -3.82
C GLY A 82 -1.60 -13.46 -2.32
N GLU A 83 -0.57 -14.07 -1.75
CA GLU A 83 -0.50 -14.49 -0.35
C GLU A 83 0.02 -13.40 0.61
N HIS A 84 0.20 -12.17 0.12
CA HIS A 84 0.79 -11.08 0.89
C HIS A 84 -0.23 -9.97 1.15
N LEU A 85 -0.18 -9.45 2.38
CA LEU A 85 -0.85 -8.22 2.79
C LEU A 85 0.21 -7.22 3.26
N MET A 86 0.36 -6.11 2.57
CA MET A 86 1.19 -4.99 3.01
C MET A 86 0.32 -3.91 3.66
N THR A 87 0.80 -3.35 4.77
CA THR A 87 0.08 -2.33 5.55
C THR A 87 0.98 -1.14 5.85
N ALA A 88 0.45 0.07 5.67
CA ALA A 88 1.07 1.34 6.03
C ALA A 88 0.22 2.06 7.10
N VAL A 89 0.87 2.63 8.13
CA VAL A 89 0.23 3.44 9.18
C VAL A 89 1.02 4.72 9.43
N SER A 90 0.34 5.83 9.77
CA SER A 90 0.97 7.13 10.00
C SER A 90 0.08 8.06 10.83
N GLU A 91 0.69 8.82 11.75
CA GLU A 91 0.04 9.95 12.44
C GLU A 91 0.30 11.29 11.73
N ASP A 92 1.42 11.41 11.01
CA ASP A 92 1.92 12.68 10.47
C ASP A 92 1.16 13.15 9.23
N GLY A 93 0.53 12.24 8.51
CA GLY A 93 -0.19 12.56 7.28
C GLY A 93 -0.61 11.34 6.47
N PRO A 94 -1.35 11.56 5.36
CA PRO A 94 -1.80 10.50 4.48
C PRO A 94 -0.64 9.62 4.01
N VAL A 95 -0.94 8.33 3.84
CA VAL A 95 -0.02 7.34 3.31
C VAL A 95 -0.76 6.45 2.32
N GLY A 96 -0.04 5.98 1.31
CA GLY A 96 -0.55 5.03 0.34
C GLY A 96 0.50 3.97 0.08
N VAL A 97 0.13 2.70 0.21
CA VAL A 97 1.02 1.58 -0.08
C VAL A 97 0.43 0.70 -1.15
N ASP A 98 1.29 0.27 -2.06
CA ASP A 98 0.91 -0.72 -3.05
C ASP A 98 1.96 -1.81 -3.24
N LEU A 99 1.49 -3.03 -3.47
CA LEU A 99 2.28 -4.24 -3.63
C LEU A 99 1.74 -4.99 -4.84
N GLU A 100 2.61 -5.28 -5.82
CA GLU A 100 2.21 -5.86 -7.08
C GLU A 100 3.08 -7.05 -7.49
N ALA A 101 2.45 -8.04 -8.11
CA ALA A 101 3.13 -9.16 -8.71
C ALA A 101 3.58 -8.78 -10.13
N ILE A 102 4.89 -8.88 -10.40
CA ILE A 102 5.49 -8.44 -11.67
C ILE A 102 4.81 -9.13 -12.86
N ALA A 103 4.55 -10.43 -12.74
CA ALA A 103 3.89 -11.21 -13.79
C ALA A 103 2.42 -10.83 -13.99
N ALA A 104 1.72 -10.35 -12.95
CA ALA A 104 0.33 -9.93 -13.07
C ALA A 104 0.24 -8.59 -13.81
N VAL A 105 1.05 -7.61 -13.42
CA VAL A 105 1.14 -6.33 -14.13
C VAL A 105 1.51 -6.54 -15.60
N GLY A 106 2.48 -7.41 -15.89
CA GLY A 106 2.87 -7.71 -17.27
C GLY A 106 1.73 -8.22 -18.16
N ARG A 107 0.69 -8.86 -17.60
CA ARG A 107 -0.50 -9.31 -18.35
C ARG A 107 -1.56 -8.24 -18.55
N ALA A 108 -1.59 -7.23 -17.69
CA ALA A 108 -2.60 -6.16 -17.67
C ALA A 108 -2.04 -4.81 -18.14
N TRP A 109 -0.76 -4.76 -18.54
CA TRP A 109 -0.06 -3.52 -18.84
C TRP A 109 -0.66 -2.81 -20.05
N ASP A 110 -1.11 -1.57 -19.83
CA ASP A 110 -1.48 -0.64 -20.89
C ASP A 110 -0.92 0.76 -20.55
N PRO A 111 0.11 1.24 -21.28
CA PRO A 111 0.72 2.53 -21.00
C PRO A 111 -0.25 3.70 -21.22
N GLN A 112 -1.33 3.53 -21.99
CA GLN A 112 -2.33 4.59 -22.17
C GLN A 112 -3.21 4.78 -20.94
N LEU A 113 -3.50 3.70 -20.22
CA LEU A 113 -4.32 3.70 -19.01
C LEU A 113 -3.48 3.94 -17.75
N THR A 114 -2.22 3.53 -17.75
CA THR A 114 -1.34 3.58 -16.57
C THR A 114 -0.49 4.85 -16.50
N LEU A 115 0.08 5.30 -17.62
CA LEU A 115 1.12 6.33 -17.62
C LEU A 115 0.57 7.71 -17.99
N HIS A 116 1.05 8.71 -17.26
CA HIS A 116 0.90 10.09 -17.69
C HIS A 116 1.62 10.27 -19.02
N PRO A 117 1.10 11.09 -19.96
CA PRO A 117 1.74 11.28 -21.26
C PRO A 117 3.24 11.62 -21.17
N SER A 118 3.67 12.38 -20.16
CA SER A 118 5.07 12.74 -19.95
C SER A 118 6.00 11.60 -19.51
N GLU A 119 5.46 10.45 -19.11
CA GLU A 119 6.24 9.31 -18.60
C GLU A 119 6.40 8.19 -19.65
N ARG A 120 5.60 8.24 -20.72
CA ARG A 120 5.50 7.15 -21.71
C ARG A 120 6.83 6.85 -22.39
N ALA A 121 7.53 7.89 -22.84
CA ALA A 121 8.81 7.74 -23.54
C ALA A 121 9.88 7.03 -22.68
N ALA A 122 9.92 7.33 -21.38
CA ALA A 122 10.85 6.67 -20.46
C ALA A 122 10.51 5.19 -20.23
N ALA A 123 9.23 4.82 -20.32
CA ALA A 123 8.77 3.46 -20.09
C ALA A 123 8.91 2.52 -21.30
N GLU A 124 9.18 3.04 -22.50
CA GLU A 124 9.30 2.21 -23.72
C GLU A 124 10.44 1.18 -23.64
N GLN A 125 11.49 1.50 -22.89
CA GLN A 125 12.66 0.63 -22.70
C GLN A 125 12.64 -0.12 -21.36
N ALA A 126 11.60 0.09 -20.54
CA ALA A 126 11.52 -0.47 -19.21
C ALA A 126 11.24 -1.98 -19.25
N GLY A 127 11.99 -2.73 -18.45
CA GLY A 127 11.75 -4.16 -18.26
C GLY A 127 10.49 -4.43 -17.40
N PRO A 128 9.99 -5.68 -17.35
CA PRO A 128 8.76 -6.03 -16.64
C PRO A 128 8.71 -5.59 -15.17
N ARG A 129 9.85 -5.67 -14.46
CA ARG A 129 9.95 -5.22 -13.06
C ARG A 129 9.76 -3.71 -12.93
N GLU A 130 10.28 -2.94 -13.86
CA GLU A 130 10.19 -1.47 -13.83
C GLU A 130 8.80 -0.98 -14.24
N LEU A 131 8.15 -1.64 -15.20
CA LEU A 131 6.73 -1.41 -15.51
C LEU A 131 5.84 -1.69 -14.29
N ALA A 132 6.09 -2.82 -13.60
CA ALA A 132 5.40 -3.12 -12.35
C ALA A 132 5.68 -2.08 -11.26
N ALA A 133 6.91 -1.57 -11.15
CA ALA A 133 7.23 -0.52 -10.19
C ALA A 133 6.51 0.79 -10.52
N LEU A 134 6.42 1.18 -11.79
CA LEU A 134 5.61 2.33 -12.22
C LEU A 134 4.14 2.15 -11.84
N TRP A 135 3.58 0.97 -12.07
CA TRP A 135 2.21 0.65 -11.64
C TRP A 135 2.04 0.81 -10.13
N ALA A 136 2.88 0.15 -9.33
CA ALA A 136 2.80 0.20 -7.87
C ALA A 136 2.95 1.64 -7.34
N ARG A 137 3.84 2.45 -7.92
CA ARG A 137 3.99 3.86 -7.54
C ARG A 137 2.71 4.66 -7.81
N LYS A 138 2.07 4.45 -8.96
CA LYS A 138 0.80 5.11 -9.32
C LYS A 138 -0.30 4.75 -8.35
N GLU A 139 -0.47 3.47 -8.06
CA GLU A 139 -1.48 2.99 -7.11
C GLU A 139 -1.22 3.46 -5.68
N ALA A 140 0.05 3.46 -5.24
CA ALA A 140 0.44 4.02 -3.95
C ALA A 140 0.06 5.51 -3.87
N VAL A 141 0.33 6.30 -4.91
CA VAL A 141 -0.08 7.71 -4.98
C VAL A 141 -1.61 7.86 -4.94
N LEU A 142 -2.36 7.08 -5.71
CA LEU A 142 -3.83 7.12 -5.69
C LEU A 142 -4.41 6.80 -4.30
N LYS A 143 -3.82 5.81 -3.61
CA LYS A 143 -4.18 5.47 -2.23
C LYS A 143 -3.84 6.59 -1.26
N PHE A 144 -2.70 7.25 -1.43
CA PHE A 144 -2.29 8.41 -0.64
C PHE A 144 -3.26 9.59 -0.82
N LEU A 145 -3.69 9.85 -2.06
CA LEU A 145 -4.66 10.90 -2.38
C LEU A 145 -6.07 10.58 -1.86
N GLY A 146 -6.38 9.28 -1.69
CA GLY A 146 -7.68 8.82 -1.19
C GLY A 146 -8.81 8.98 -2.21
N THR A 147 -8.49 9.21 -3.49
CA THR A 147 -9.48 9.41 -4.57
C THR A 147 -10.02 8.10 -5.13
N GLY A 148 -9.47 6.96 -4.70
CA GLY A 148 -9.90 5.64 -5.18
C GLY A 148 -9.80 5.53 -6.71
N LEU A 149 -10.84 4.96 -7.33
CA LEU A 149 -10.92 4.79 -8.78
C LEU A 149 -11.43 6.04 -9.53
N GLU A 150 -11.64 7.17 -8.84
CA GLU A 150 -12.16 8.39 -9.48
C GLU A 150 -11.07 9.12 -10.27
N THR A 151 -9.80 8.97 -9.88
CA THR A 151 -8.65 9.51 -10.60
C THR A 151 -8.03 8.43 -11.46
N PRO A 152 -8.00 8.57 -12.81
CA PRO A 152 -7.27 7.65 -13.67
C PRO A 152 -5.78 7.64 -13.33
N MET A 153 -5.12 6.47 -13.40
CA MET A 153 -3.67 6.38 -13.18
C MET A 153 -2.89 7.27 -14.16
N SER A 154 -3.33 7.34 -15.41
CA SER A 154 -2.75 8.21 -16.45
C SER A 154 -2.90 9.72 -16.18
N ALA A 155 -3.72 10.13 -15.21
CA ALA A 155 -3.82 11.53 -14.78
C ALA A 155 -2.83 11.89 -13.66
N VAL A 156 -2.32 10.91 -12.94
CA VAL A 156 -1.29 11.11 -11.90
C VAL A 156 0.04 11.33 -12.59
N ARG A 157 0.85 12.32 -12.22
CA ARG A 157 2.25 12.45 -12.69
C ARG A 157 3.19 12.18 -11.52
N LEU A 158 4.01 11.13 -11.60
CA LEU A 158 4.80 10.65 -10.45
C LEU A 158 5.77 11.70 -9.90
N ALA A 159 6.30 12.57 -10.75
CA ALA A 159 7.20 13.65 -10.36
C ALA A 159 6.57 14.67 -9.39
N ASP A 160 5.23 14.72 -9.29
CA ASP A 160 4.51 15.64 -8.40
C ASP A 160 4.26 15.05 -7.00
N HIS A 161 4.72 13.81 -6.76
CA HIS A 161 4.44 13.09 -5.53
C HIS A 161 5.72 12.52 -4.91
N HIS A 162 5.78 12.54 -3.58
CA HIS A 162 6.84 11.84 -2.86
C HIS A 162 6.46 10.36 -2.72
N VAL A 163 6.96 9.56 -3.65
CA VAL A 163 6.76 8.11 -3.71
C VAL A 163 8.11 7.41 -3.84
N VAL A 164 8.30 6.34 -3.07
CA VAL A 164 9.54 5.56 -3.05
C VAL A 164 9.25 4.07 -3.22
N ASP A 165 10.15 3.35 -3.88
CA ASP A 165 10.11 1.89 -3.88
C ASP A 165 10.50 1.36 -2.51
N VAL A 166 9.81 0.32 -2.07
CA VAL A 166 10.06 -0.33 -0.77
C VAL A 166 10.29 -1.82 -0.95
N ALA A 167 10.85 -2.46 0.08
CA ALA A 167 11.13 -3.89 0.03
C ALA A 167 9.86 -4.71 -0.22
N ALA A 168 9.96 -5.69 -1.12
CA ALA A 168 8.86 -6.57 -1.50
C ALA A 168 9.35 -8.02 -1.57
N PRO A 169 8.45 -9.01 -1.42
CA PRO A 169 8.76 -10.42 -1.65
C PRO A 169 9.34 -10.69 -3.05
N PRO A 170 10.08 -11.80 -3.25
CA PRO A 170 10.49 -12.24 -4.57
C PRO A 170 9.30 -12.31 -5.56
N GLY A 171 9.53 -11.89 -6.80
CA GLY A 171 8.48 -11.81 -7.82
C GLY A 171 7.53 -10.61 -7.69
N HIS A 172 7.70 -9.77 -6.65
CA HIS A 172 6.87 -8.60 -6.39
C HIS A 172 7.69 -7.30 -6.38
N VAL A 173 6.97 -6.20 -6.48
CA VAL A 173 7.44 -4.82 -6.28
C VAL A 173 6.46 -4.10 -5.36
N ALA A 174 6.94 -3.12 -4.59
CA ALA A 174 6.08 -2.33 -3.74
C ALA A 174 6.52 -0.87 -3.72
N ALA A 175 5.56 0.02 -3.49
CA ALA A 175 5.80 1.45 -3.38
C ALA A 175 5.04 2.05 -2.19
N LEU A 176 5.63 3.09 -1.60
CA LEU A 176 5.04 3.90 -0.53
C LEU A 176 5.00 5.36 -0.98
N ALA A 177 3.79 5.92 -1.04
CA ALA A 177 3.55 7.36 -1.17
C ALA A 177 3.24 7.96 0.20
N ARG A 178 3.85 9.09 0.51
CA ARG A 178 3.63 9.85 1.75
C ARG A 178 3.89 11.33 1.52
N ARG A 179 3.57 12.16 2.52
CA ARG A 179 3.87 13.59 2.51
C ARG A 179 5.38 13.85 2.50
#